data_AF-A0A3B9CTH8-F1
#
_entry.id   AF-A0A3B9CTH8-F1
#
_cell.length_a   1.000
_cell.length_b   1.000
_cell.length_c   1.000
_cell.angle_alpha   90.00
_cell.angle_beta   90.00
_cell.angle_gamma   90.00
#
_symmetry.space_group_name_H-M   'P 1'
#
loop_
_entity.id
_entity.type
_entity.pdbx_description
1 polymer ?
#
loop_
_entity_poly.entity_id
_entity_poly.type
_entity_poly.pdbx_seq_one_letter_code
_entity_poly.pdbx_strand_id
1 'polypeptide(L)'
;MQSDSIRNLVLVLGDQLDPGSSALKDIDSNLDAVWMAEVAEENTHVWCHKLRIASFLSAMRHFRDELAKRGLRVLYHELQTDPAHDRGTSFAEVMISDVAAYSPKKIVVVDPGDYRVRHQLQAAADDSGTPIEFREDTHFYCSIEQFAAYADGRKSLLMEFFYRHMRRTHGVLMDETGEPEGGQWNFDHDNRRSFGRSGPPDIPAQKSFRRDATTQQVLDLVNQRFADHPGSAEKLSVPITRRQAKAALKHFVEHLLPQFGQWEDAMWTDEAFLFHSRLSVP
;
A
#
# COMPACT_ATOMS: atom_id res chain seq x y z
N MET A 1 29.77 -21.01 15.54
CA MET A 1 28.79 -20.63 14.50
C MET A 1 29.10 -19.18 14.17
N GLN A 2 29.59 -18.88 12.97
CA GLN A 2 29.72 -17.48 12.54
C GLN A 2 28.33 -16.87 12.63
N SER A 3 28.14 -15.84 13.46
CA SER A 3 26.88 -15.12 13.47
C SER A 3 26.70 -14.54 12.08
N ASP A 4 25.56 -14.83 11.48
CA ASP A 4 25.17 -14.32 10.16
C ASP A 4 24.76 -12.85 10.30
N SER A 5 25.63 -12.06 10.93
CA SER A 5 25.35 -10.73 11.45
C SER A 5 25.11 -9.76 10.30
N ILE A 6 24.08 -8.94 10.46
CA ILE A 6 23.74 -7.87 9.52
C ILE A 6 24.04 -6.51 10.17
N ARG A 7 24.29 -5.50 9.35
CA ARG A 7 24.49 -4.12 9.77
C ARG A 7 23.16 -3.46 10.09
N ASN A 8 22.20 -3.46 9.17
CA ASN A 8 20.86 -2.91 9.37
C ASN A 8 19.77 -3.95 9.06
N LEU A 9 18.70 -3.93 9.86
CA LEU A 9 17.46 -4.63 9.56
C LEU A 9 16.47 -3.62 8.96
N VAL A 10 16.16 -3.75 7.66
CA VAL A 10 15.33 -2.79 6.93
C VAL A 10 13.92 -3.35 6.75
N LEU A 11 12.96 -2.85 7.51
CA LEU A 11 11.58 -3.32 7.48
C LEU A 11 10.85 -2.74 6.27
N VAL A 12 10.07 -3.60 5.61
CA VAL A 12 9.09 -3.24 4.60
C VAL A 12 7.75 -3.85 5.00
N LEU A 13 6.78 -3.01 5.34
CA LEU A 13 5.44 -3.44 5.70
C LEU A 13 4.57 -3.71 4.46
N GLY A 14 3.40 -4.33 4.66
CA GLY A 14 2.54 -4.81 3.58
C GLY A 14 1.97 -3.72 2.66
N ASP A 15 1.94 -2.47 3.12
CA ASP A 15 1.52 -1.28 2.39
C ASP A 15 2.70 -0.46 1.84
N GLN A 16 3.95 -0.86 2.10
CA GLN A 16 5.17 -0.12 1.75
C GLN A 16 5.93 -0.74 0.57
N LEU A 17 5.23 -1.46 -0.32
CA LEU A 17 5.80 -2.28 -1.41
C LEU A 17 6.33 -1.46 -2.60
N ASP A 18 7.29 -0.57 -2.34
CA ASP A 18 7.92 0.27 -3.35
C ASP A 18 9.44 0.05 -3.44
N PRO A 19 9.98 -0.35 -4.62
CA PRO A 19 11.42 -0.51 -4.82
C PRO A 19 12.24 0.77 -4.59
N GLY A 20 11.59 1.94 -4.66
CA GLY A 20 12.16 3.28 -4.45
C GLY A 20 11.90 3.86 -3.06
N SER A 21 11.37 3.06 -2.13
CA SER A 21 11.06 3.46 -0.76
C SER A 21 12.26 4.11 -0.05
N SER A 22 11.99 5.12 0.78
CA SER A 22 13.01 5.80 1.59
C SER A 22 13.75 4.83 2.53
N ALA A 23 13.12 3.74 2.98
CA ALA A 23 13.78 2.67 3.74
C ALA A 23 14.88 1.94 2.95
N LEU A 24 14.73 1.81 1.64
CA LEU A 24 15.65 1.07 0.76
C LEU A 24 16.73 1.96 0.12
N LYS A 25 16.67 3.28 0.30
CA LYS A 25 17.52 4.26 -0.42
C LYS A 25 19.03 4.01 -0.30
N ASP A 26 19.50 3.61 0.89
CA ASP A 26 20.93 3.47 1.21
C ASP A 26 21.29 2.02 1.60
N ILE A 27 20.46 1.06 1.21
CA ILE A 27 20.64 -0.35 1.58
C ILE A 27 21.89 -0.93 0.91
N ASP A 28 22.72 -1.61 1.69
CA ASP A 28 23.88 -2.36 1.18
C ASP A 28 23.55 -3.85 1.15
N SER A 29 23.51 -4.45 -0.03
CA SER A 29 23.12 -5.85 -0.22
C SER A 29 24.05 -6.87 0.46
N ASN A 30 25.28 -6.47 0.80
CA ASN A 30 26.25 -7.36 1.46
C ASN A 30 26.19 -7.25 2.98
N LEU A 31 25.64 -6.16 3.51
CA LEU A 31 25.68 -5.85 4.93
C LEU A 31 24.29 -5.83 5.56
N ASP A 32 23.26 -5.46 4.81
CA ASP A 32 21.91 -5.26 5.33
C ASP A 32 20.97 -6.39 4.88
N ALA A 33 19.85 -6.52 5.58
CA ALA A 33 18.76 -7.41 5.17
C ALA A 33 17.43 -6.67 5.17
N VAL A 34 16.62 -6.93 4.15
CA VAL A 34 15.21 -6.54 4.15
C VAL A 34 14.44 -7.51 5.01
N TRP A 35 13.53 -7.01 5.83
CA TRP A 35 12.64 -7.80 6.68
C TRP A 35 11.20 -7.55 6.28
N MET A 36 10.45 -8.64 6.12
CA MET A 36 9.02 -8.62 5.82
C MET A 36 8.34 -9.75 6.59
N ALA A 37 7.16 -9.49 7.15
CA ALA A 37 6.41 -10.52 7.85
C ALA A 37 4.93 -10.48 7.49
N GLU A 38 4.37 -11.65 7.23
CA GLU A 38 2.94 -11.87 7.26
C GLU A 38 2.60 -12.31 8.69
N VAL A 39 1.82 -11.51 9.44
CA VAL A 39 1.44 -11.85 10.82
C VAL A 39 -0.08 -11.91 10.97
N ALA A 40 -0.54 -12.78 11.86
CA ALA A 40 -1.97 -13.04 12.03
C ALA A 40 -2.70 -11.80 12.57
N GLU A 41 -2.07 -11.08 13.49
CA GLU A 41 -2.62 -9.89 14.15
C GLU A 41 -3.17 -8.87 13.15
N GLU A 42 -2.44 -8.60 12.06
CA GLU A 42 -2.85 -7.60 11.05
C GLU A 42 -4.12 -7.97 10.28
N ASN A 43 -4.49 -9.25 10.30
CA ASN A 43 -5.67 -9.76 9.61
C ASN A 43 -6.85 -10.00 10.57
N THR A 44 -6.59 -10.11 11.88
CA THR A 44 -7.58 -10.42 12.91
C THR A 44 -7.89 -9.27 13.85
N HIS A 45 -7.03 -8.25 13.93
CA HIS A 45 -7.29 -7.04 14.73
C HIS A 45 -8.55 -6.32 14.27
N VAL A 46 -8.73 -6.24 12.95
CA VAL A 46 -10.01 -5.88 12.32
C VAL A 46 -10.43 -7.07 11.47
N TRP A 47 -11.72 -7.39 11.50
CA TRP A 47 -12.24 -8.49 10.70
C TRP A 47 -12.20 -8.12 9.20
N CYS A 48 -11.20 -8.66 8.50
CA CYS A 48 -10.88 -8.28 7.12
C CYS A 48 -11.52 -9.19 6.07
N HIS A 49 -11.94 -8.61 4.95
CA HIS A 49 -12.45 -9.35 3.80
C HIS A 49 -11.34 -10.22 3.16
N LYS A 50 -11.65 -11.45 2.76
CA LYS A 50 -10.67 -12.40 2.17
C LYS A 50 -9.91 -11.82 0.98
N LEU A 51 -10.59 -11.05 0.12
CA LEU A 51 -9.99 -10.33 -1.01
C LEU A 51 -8.86 -9.39 -0.59
N ARG A 52 -9.03 -8.63 0.51
CA ARG A 52 -8.00 -7.73 1.04
C ARG A 52 -6.77 -8.52 1.47
N ILE A 53 -6.98 -9.54 2.30
CA ILE A 53 -5.90 -10.42 2.79
C ILE A 53 -5.13 -11.02 1.61
N ALA A 54 -5.84 -11.64 0.65
CA ALA A 54 -5.21 -12.22 -0.52
C ALA A 54 -4.45 -11.20 -1.38
N SER A 55 -4.97 -9.97 -1.52
CA SER A 55 -4.31 -8.91 -2.28
C SER A 55 -2.99 -8.50 -1.64
N PHE A 56 -3.00 -8.24 -0.33
CA PHE A 56 -1.81 -7.85 0.43
C PHE A 56 -0.76 -8.96 0.46
N LEU A 57 -1.12 -10.17 0.90
CA LEU A 57 -0.17 -11.28 0.99
C LEU A 57 0.42 -11.63 -0.38
N SER A 58 -0.40 -11.64 -1.43
CA SER A 58 0.09 -11.89 -2.78
C SER A 58 1.07 -10.80 -3.21
N ALA A 59 0.73 -9.52 -3.03
CA ALA A 59 1.63 -8.42 -3.39
C ALA A 59 2.95 -8.46 -2.62
N MET A 60 2.90 -8.77 -1.31
CA MET A 60 4.09 -8.90 -0.47
C MET A 60 5.03 -10.02 -0.95
N ARG A 61 4.50 -11.20 -1.26
CA ARG A 61 5.31 -12.33 -1.78
C ARG A 61 5.94 -12.02 -3.14
N HIS A 62 5.21 -11.32 -4.02
CA HIS A 62 5.77 -10.86 -5.29
C HIS A 62 6.85 -9.80 -5.10
N PHE A 63 6.66 -8.89 -4.15
CA PHE A 63 7.64 -7.86 -3.83
C PHE A 63 8.92 -8.45 -3.23
N ARG A 64 8.80 -9.43 -2.31
CA ARG A 64 9.91 -10.24 -1.82
C ARG A 64 10.72 -10.83 -2.98
N ASP A 65 10.04 -11.49 -3.92
CA ASP A 65 10.71 -12.11 -5.06
C ASP A 65 11.39 -11.08 -5.97
N GLU A 66 10.80 -9.88 -6.11
CA GLU A 66 11.41 -8.76 -6.81
C GLU A 66 12.69 -8.26 -6.11
N LEU A 67 12.66 -8.10 -4.78
CA LEU A 67 13.82 -7.69 -3.99
C LEU A 67 14.94 -8.74 -4.03
N ALA A 68 14.59 -10.02 -3.90
CA ALA A 68 15.56 -11.12 -3.99
C ALA A 68 16.23 -11.17 -5.37
N LYS A 69 15.48 -10.96 -6.46
CA LYS A 69 16.03 -10.85 -7.83
C LYS A 69 16.96 -9.66 -8.03
N ARG A 70 16.82 -8.60 -7.21
CA ARG A 70 17.75 -7.46 -7.18
C ARG A 70 19.03 -7.75 -6.38
N GLY A 71 19.17 -8.95 -5.82
CA GLY A 71 20.33 -9.36 -5.03
C GLY A 71 20.27 -8.92 -3.56
N LEU A 72 19.11 -8.47 -3.08
CA LEU A 72 18.93 -8.14 -1.67
C LEU A 72 18.68 -9.41 -0.87
N ARG A 73 19.28 -9.49 0.33
CA ARG A 73 18.94 -10.48 1.33
C ARG A 73 17.55 -10.13 1.90
N VAL A 74 16.59 -11.04 1.77
CA VAL A 74 15.23 -10.85 2.30
C VAL A 74 14.92 -11.90 3.35
N LEU A 75 14.71 -11.45 4.59
CA LEU A 75 14.15 -12.22 5.70
C LEU A 75 12.63 -12.11 5.60
N TYR A 76 11.99 -13.10 4.99
CA TYR A 76 10.55 -13.12 4.78
C TYR A 76 9.88 -14.18 5.65
N HIS A 77 8.89 -13.77 6.43
CA HIS A 77 8.13 -14.66 7.31
C HIS A 77 6.73 -14.87 6.75
N GLU A 78 6.49 -16.05 6.16
CA GLU A 78 5.17 -16.41 5.61
C GLU A 78 4.22 -16.90 6.71
N LEU A 79 2.95 -16.52 6.61
CA LEU A 79 1.88 -17.14 7.39
C LEU A 79 1.73 -18.60 6.95
N GLN A 80 1.63 -19.49 7.92
CA GLN A 80 1.41 -20.91 7.68
C GLN A 80 -0.08 -21.24 7.65
N THR A 81 -0.47 -22.30 6.96
CA THR A 81 -1.87 -22.75 6.98
C THR A 81 -2.32 -23.11 8.40
N ASP A 82 -1.44 -23.77 9.16
CA ASP A 82 -1.64 -24.08 10.57
C ASP A 82 -0.95 -23.01 11.43
N PRO A 83 -1.71 -22.20 12.20
CA PRO A 83 -1.16 -21.14 13.06
C PRO A 83 -0.12 -21.62 14.08
N ALA A 84 -0.12 -22.91 14.46
CA ALA A 84 0.87 -23.46 15.39
C ALA A 84 2.31 -23.44 14.83
N HIS A 85 2.46 -23.32 13.51
CA HIS A 85 3.75 -23.25 12.82
C HIS A 85 4.18 -21.81 12.51
N ASP A 86 3.41 -20.79 12.90
CA ASP A 86 3.84 -19.42 12.73
C ASP A 86 5.04 -19.11 13.61
N ARG A 87 5.90 -18.22 13.12
CA ARG A 87 7.08 -17.78 13.85
C ARG A 87 6.75 -16.84 15.02
N GLY A 88 5.60 -16.18 14.95
CA GLY A 88 5.11 -15.23 15.94
C GLY A 88 3.75 -14.68 15.52
N THR A 89 3.03 -14.12 16.48
CA THR A 89 1.66 -13.63 16.29
C THR A 89 1.60 -12.19 15.82
N SER A 90 2.66 -11.41 16.09
CA SER A 90 2.77 -9.98 15.86
C SER A 90 4.10 -9.58 15.20
N PHE A 91 4.15 -8.36 14.66
CA PHE A 91 5.41 -7.81 14.13
C PHE A 91 6.49 -7.72 15.22
N ALA A 92 6.12 -7.32 16.44
CA ALA A 92 7.03 -7.21 17.57
C ALA A 92 7.73 -8.55 17.88
N GLU A 93 6.96 -9.63 18.02
CA GLU A 93 7.49 -10.97 18.36
C GLU A 93 8.49 -11.46 17.30
N VAL A 94 8.11 -11.36 16.02
CA VAL A 94 8.95 -11.82 14.92
C VAL A 94 10.20 -10.94 14.79
N MET A 95 10.06 -9.63 14.93
CA MET A 95 11.19 -8.68 14.86
C MET A 95 12.18 -8.90 15.99
N ILE A 96 11.72 -9.05 17.25
CA ILE A 96 12.60 -9.30 18.41
C ILE A 96 13.40 -10.60 18.20
N SER A 97 12.76 -11.66 17.70
CA SER A 97 13.44 -12.92 17.37
C SER A 97 14.58 -12.71 16.36
N ASP A 98 14.35 -11.91 15.32
CA ASP A 98 15.36 -11.62 14.30
C ASP A 98 16.46 -10.68 14.78
N VAL A 99 16.13 -9.68 15.59
CA VAL A 99 17.13 -8.81 16.22
C VAL A 99 18.07 -9.63 17.08
N ALA A 100 17.54 -10.55 17.89
CA ALA A 100 18.36 -11.46 18.69
C ALA A 100 19.24 -12.38 17.82
N ALA A 101 18.70 -12.91 16.71
CA ALA A 101 19.42 -13.83 15.84
C ALA A 101 20.53 -13.15 15.01
N TYR A 102 20.30 -11.94 14.51
CA TYR A 102 21.18 -11.27 13.54
C TYR A 102 21.96 -10.08 14.12
N SER A 103 21.60 -9.61 15.32
CA SER A 103 22.27 -8.51 16.03
C SER A 103 22.50 -7.26 15.15
N PRO A 104 21.47 -6.71 14.49
CA PRO A 104 21.60 -5.49 13.69
C PRO A 104 22.03 -4.31 14.55
N LYS A 105 22.78 -3.36 13.96
CA LYS A 105 23.14 -2.11 14.63
C LYS A 105 21.96 -1.16 14.78
N LYS A 106 21.00 -1.23 13.84
CA LYS A 106 19.76 -0.47 13.87
C LYS A 106 18.69 -1.13 13.00
N ILE A 107 17.46 -0.74 13.28
CA ILE A 107 16.26 -1.03 12.51
C ILE A 107 15.93 0.22 11.68
N VAL A 108 15.58 0.04 10.41
CA VAL A 108 15.16 1.14 9.52
C VAL A 108 13.79 0.81 8.96
N VAL A 109 12.85 1.74 9.03
CA VAL A 109 11.48 1.54 8.53
C VAL A 109 10.92 2.87 8.02
N VAL A 110 10.02 2.83 7.03
CA VAL A 110 9.20 4.01 6.71
C VAL A 110 8.14 4.19 7.80
N ASP A 111 7.85 5.43 8.19
CA ASP A 111 6.83 5.69 9.23
C ASP A 111 5.51 4.98 8.87
N PRO A 112 5.02 4.04 9.70
CA PRO A 112 3.83 3.26 9.37
C PRO A 112 2.57 4.11 9.31
N GLY A 113 1.64 3.78 8.40
CA GLY A 113 0.33 4.44 8.31
C GLY A 113 -0.64 4.12 9.45
N ASP A 114 -0.26 3.25 10.40
CA ASP A 114 -1.05 2.86 11.57
C ASP A 114 -0.29 3.19 12.87
N TYR A 115 -0.90 4.02 13.72
CA TYR A 115 -0.37 4.41 15.03
C TYR A 115 -0.03 3.20 15.91
N ARG A 116 -0.85 2.14 15.91
CA ARG A 116 -0.60 0.90 16.69
C ARG A 116 0.68 0.23 16.23
N VAL A 117 0.83 0.03 14.91
CA VAL A 117 2.03 -0.61 14.33
C VAL A 117 3.27 0.20 14.66
N ARG A 118 3.19 1.53 14.50
CA ARG A 118 4.30 2.43 14.86
C ARG A 118 4.72 2.27 16.32
N HIS A 119 3.77 2.29 17.25
CA HIS A 119 4.05 2.10 18.68
C HIS A 119 4.59 0.72 19.00
N GLN A 120 4.04 -0.32 18.38
CA GLN A 120 4.48 -1.71 18.55
C GLN A 120 5.94 -1.91 18.11
N LEU A 121 6.33 -1.36 16.96
CA LEU A 121 7.71 -1.42 16.46
C LEU A 121 8.69 -0.64 17.35
N GLN A 122 8.30 0.55 17.81
CA GLN A 122 9.13 1.34 18.74
C GLN A 122 9.34 0.59 20.06
N ALA A 123 8.28 0.08 20.68
CA ALA A 123 8.37 -0.65 21.94
C ALA A 123 9.26 -1.89 21.80
N ALA A 124 9.10 -2.64 20.71
CA ALA A 124 9.92 -3.82 20.45
C ALA A 124 11.41 -3.50 20.21
N ALA A 125 11.71 -2.35 19.59
CA ALA A 125 13.07 -1.85 19.42
C ALA A 125 13.71 -1.41 20.75
N ASP A 126 12.93 -0.75 21.61
CA ASP A 126 13.35 -0.35 22.96
C ASP A 126 13.64 -1.58 23.83
N ASP A 127 12.75 -2.58 23.81
CA ASP A 127 12.91 -3.84 24.54
C ASP A 127 14.15 -4.64 24.09
N SER A 128 14.47 -4.60 22.80
CA SER A 128 15.65 -5.27 22.24
C SER A 128 16.93 -4.44 22.35
N GLY A 129 16.85 -3.20 22.87
CA GLY A 129 17.98 -2.27 22.96
C GLY A 129 18.58 -1.89 21.60
N THR A 130 17.82 -2.03 20.50
CA THR A 130 18.29 -1.78 19.13
C THR A 130 17.65 -0.51 18.61
N PRO A 131 18.42 0.54 18.26
CA PRO A 131 17.86 1.79 17.76
C PRO A 131 16.99 1.58 16.52
N ILE A 132 15.83 2.25 16.47
CA ILE A 132 14.95 2.28 15.30
C ILE A 132 14.94 3.68 14.67
N GLU A 133 15.11 3.72 13.35
CA GLU A 133 15.05 4.92 12.52
C GLU A 133 13.76 4.88 11.69
N PHE A 134 12.83 5.77 12.01
CA PHE A 134 11.65 6.02 11.17
C PHE A 134 12.00 7.04 10.09
N ARG A 135 11.80 6.66 8.83
CA ARG A 135 12.01 7.52 7.67
C ARG A 135 10.68 8.06 7.16
N GLU A 136 10.74 9.25 6.59
CA GLU A 136 9.58 9.89 5.94
C GLU A 136 9.00 8.98 4.85
N ASP A 137 7.66 8.92 4.81
CA ASP A 137 6.94 8.23 3.75
C ASP A 137 6.79 9.14 2.51
N THR A 138 7.60 8.84 1.49
CA THR A 138 7.63 9.60 0.24
C THR A 138 6.51 9.22 -0.74
N HIS A 139 5.56 8.36 -0.36
CA HIS A 139 4.36 8.09 -1.15
C HIS A 139 3.35 9.26 -1.11
N PHE A 140 3.45 10.11 -0.09
CA PHE A 140 2.58 11.28 0.07
C PHE A 140 3.22 12.54 -0.54
N TYR A 141 2.39 13.37 -1.17
CA TYR A 141 2.81 14.67 -1.69
C TYR A 141 3.10 15.71 -0.60
N CYS A 142 2.59 15.49 0.61
CA CYS A 142 2.74 16.38 1.75
C CYS A 142 3.24 15.58 2.96
N SER A 143 4.36 15.98 3.54
CA SER A 143 4.87 15.39 4.77
C SER A 143 4.00 15.77 5.98
N ILE A 144 4.16 15.05 7.10
CA ILE A 144 3.47 15.36 8.35
C ILE A 144 3.87 16.77 8.83
N GLU A 145 5.15 17.12 8.73
CA GLU A 145 5.68 18.43 9.12
C GLU A 145 5.15 19.55 8.21
N GLN A 146 5.07 19.30 6.90
CA GLN A 146 4.50 20.24 5.95
C GLN A 146 3.01 20.47 6.23
N PHE A 147 2.26 19.41 6.53
CA PHE A 147 0.84 19.55 6.88
C PHE A 147 0.66 20.27 8.22
N ALA A 148 1.49 19.97 9.22
CA ALA A 148 1.48 20.66 10.51
C ALA A 148 1.76 22.16 10.34
N ALA A 149 2.76 22.52 9.53
CA ALA A 149 3.07 23.91 9.20
C ALA A 149 1.93 24.59 8.42
N TYR A 150 1.28 23.86 7.50
CA TYR A 150 0.09 24.37 6.81
C TYR A 150 -1.05 24.62 7.80
N ALA A 151 -1.29 23.73 8.75
CA ALA A 151 -2.39 23.80 9.70
C ALA A 151 -2.19 24.82 10.82
N ASP A 152 -0.94 25.13 11.18
CA ASP A 152 -0.61 26.00 12.30
C ASP A 152 -1.30 27.39 12.21
N GLY A 153 -1.84 27.84 13.35
CA GLY A 153 -2.58 29.10 13.45
C GLY A 153 -3.93 29.18 12.71
N ARG A 154 -4.33 28.16 11.93
CA ARG A 154 -5.63 28.16 11.23
C ARG A 154 -6.76 27.75 12.14
N LYS A 155 -7.87 28.49 12.10
CA LYS A 155 -9.09 28.16 12.87
C LYS A 155 -9.96 27.06 12.24
N SER A 156 -9.75 26.76 10.95
CA SER A 156 -10.53 25.77 10.20
C SER A 156 -9.65 25.14 9.12
N LEU A 157 -9.81 23.83 8.94
CA LEU A 157 -9.12 23.04 7.92
C LEU A 157 -10.14 22.56 6.89
N LEU A 158 -10.24 23.26 5.77
CA LEU A 158 -11.10 22.89 4.65
C LEU A 158 -10.26 22.24 3.54
N MET A 159 -10.73 21.11 3.01
CA MET A 159 -10.04 20.36 1.96
C MET A 159 -9.76 21.24 0.74
N GLU A 160 -10.71 22.08 0.33
CA GLU A 160 -10.55 22.96 -0.82
C GLU A 160 -9.30 23.84 -0.73
N PHE A 161 -9.06 24.50 0.42
CA PHE A 161 -7.88 25.37 0.57
C PHE A 161 -6.58 24.58 0.59
N PHE A 162 -6.60 23.38 1.19
CA PHE A 162 -5.44 22.50 1.19
C PHE A 162 -5.14 21.99 -0.23
N TYR A 163 -6.15 21.56 -0.97
CA TYR A 163 -6.04 21.15 -2.36
C TYR A 163 -5.46 22.27 -3.26
N ARG A 164 -5.94 23.51 -3.13
CA ARG A 164 -5.38 24.66 -3.87
C ARG A 164 -3.92 24.91 -3.50
N HIS A 165 -3.56 24.77 -2.22
CA HIS A 165 -2.18 24.87 -1.77
C HIS A 165 -1.31 23.78 -2.42
N MET A 166 -1.74 22.53 -2.37
CA MET A 166 -1.01 21.39 -2.96
C MET A 166 -0.85 21.52 -4.48
N ARG A 167 -1.88 21.99 -5.19
CA ARG A 167 -1.79 22.24 -6.64
C ARG A 167 -0.72 23.25 -7.01
N ARG A 168 -0.63 24.36 -6.27
CA ARG A 168 0.43 25.37 -6.46
C ARG A 168 1.80 24.79 -6.13
N THR A 169 1.92 24.09 -5.01
CA THR A 169 3.19 23.49 -4.55
C THR A 169 3.78 22.53 -5.59
N HIS A 170 2.95 21.74 -6.28
CA HIS A 170 3.40 20.73 -7.24
C HIS A 170 3.20 21.11 -8.71
N GLY A 171 2.67 22.30 -9.01
CA GLY A 171 2.44 22.73 -10.39
C GLY A 171 1.42 21.89 -11.16
N VAL A 172 0.52 21.18 -10.47
CA VAL A 172 -0.46 20.29 -11.12
C VAL A 172 -1.59 21.12 -11.70
N LEU A 173 -1.79 21.05 -13.04
CA LEU A 173 -2.80 21.82 -13.79
C LEU A 173 -2.72 23.34 -13.57
N MET A 174 -1.53 23.87 -13.27
CA MET A 174 -1.30 25.32 -13.13
C MET A 174 -0.84 25.89 -14.48
N ASP A 175 -1.34 27.07 -14.84
CA ASP A 175 -0.86 27.78 -16.03
C ASP A 175 0.49 28.47 -15.77
N GLU A 176 1.07 29.06 -16.82
CA GLU A 176 2.37 29.76 -16.75
C GLU A 176 2.35 30.97 -15.80
N THR A 177 1.18 31.50 -15.45
CA THR A 177 1.02 32.63 -14.53
C THR A 177 0.88 32.21 -13.07
N GLY A 178 0.73 30.90 -12.81
CA GLY A 178 0.49 30.35 -11.48
C GLY A 178 -0.99 30.36 -11.07
N GLU A 179 -1.90 30.53 -12.02
CA GLU A 179 -3.35 30.42 -11.86
C GLU A 179 -3.84 29.03 -12.31
N PRO A 180 -5.04 28.58 -11.90
CA PRO A 180 -5.52 27.25 -12.28
C PRO A 180 -5.83 27.19 -13.78
N GLU A 181 -5.33 26.17 -14.46
CA GLU A 181 -5.70 25.84 -15.85
C GLU A 181 -7.23 25.77 -15.99
N GLY A 182 -7.76 26.38 -17.05
CA GLY A 182 -9.22 26.50 -17.25
C GLY A 182 -9.91 27.56 -16.38
N GLY A 183 -9.15 28.36 -15.61
CA GLY A 183 -9.63 29.53 -14.89
C GLY A 183 -10.43 29.25 -13.60
N GLN A 184 -10.60 27.98 -13.22
CA GLN A 184 -11.34 27.57 -12.02
C GLN A 184 -10.57 26.51 -11.25
N TRP A 185 -10.68 26.56 -9.92
CA TRP A 185 -10.03 25.58 -9.05
C TRP A 185 -10.72 24.22 -9.04
N ASN A 186 -12.04 24.18 -9.25
CA ASN A 186 -12.85 22.99 -9.10
C ASN A 186 -13.99 22.96 -10.13
N PHE A 187 -14.20 21.80 -10.75
CA PHE A 187 -15.26 21.51 -11.72
C PHE A 187 -16.26 20.44 -11.21
N ASP A 188 -16.28 20.15 -9.91
CA ASP A 188 -17.13 19.13 -9.25
C ASP A 188 -18.63 19.27 -9.58
N HIS A 189 -19.12 20.49 -9.80
CA HIS A 189 -20.51 20.72 -10.19
C HIS A 189 -20.85 20.07 -11.54
N ASP A 190 -19.89 19.94 -12.45
CA ASP A 190 -20.08 19.39 -13.78
C ASP A 190 -20.07 17.85 -13.81
N ASN A 191 -19.69 17.21 -12.68
CA ASN A 191 -19.44 15.77 -12.56
C ASN A 191 -20.67 14.94 -12.09
N ARG A 192 -21.86 15.54 -12.10
CA ARG A 192 -23.05 14.98 -11.42
C ARG A 192 -24.12 14.42 -12.36
N ARG A 193 -23.75 13.96 -13.56
CA ARG A 193 -24.75 13.42 -14.49
C ARG A 193 -25.24 12.04 -14.04
N SER A 194 -26.48 11.72 -14.37
CA SER A 194 -27.11 10.41 -14.13
C SER A 194 -27.46 9.72 -15.45
N PHE A 195 -27.54 8.39 -15.41
CA PHE A 195 -27.95 7.61 -16.56
C PHE A 195 -29.44 7.77 -16.86
N GLY A 196 -29.77 7.88 -18.15
CA GLY A 196 -31.15 7.81 -18.60
C GLY A 196 -31.69 6.37 -18.54
N ARG A 197 -32.94 6.17 -19.00
CA ARG A 197 -33.57 4.84 -19.04
C ARG A 197 -32.81 3.80 -19.87
N SER A 198 -31.99 4.25 -20.81
CA SER A 198 -31.13 3.40 -21.65
C SER A 198 -29.92 2.82 -20.89
N GLY A 199 -29.65 3.27 -19.68
CA GLY A 199 -28.48 2.86 -18.91
C GLY A 199 -27.20 3.60 -19.29
N PRO A 200 -26.04 3.15 -18.77
CA PRO A 200 -24.74 3.70 -19.11
C PRO A 200 -24.39 3.52 -20.59
N PRO A 201 -23.52 4.37 -21.15
CA PRO A 201 -22.90 4.09 -22.45
C PRO A 201 -21.99 2.85 -22.37
N ASP A 202 -21.50 2.37 -23.51
CA ASP A 202 -20.54 1.26 -23.56
C ASP A 202 -19.33 1.54 -22.66
N ILE A 203 -19.16 0.72 -21.63
CA ILE A 203 -18.08 0.84 -20.65
C ILE A 203 -16.92 -0.05 -21.11
N PRO A 204 -15.71 0.49 -21.30
CA PRO A 204 -14.55 -0.32 -21.64
C PRO A 204 -14.35 -1.47 -20.65
N ALA A 205 -14.18 -2.68 -21.19
CA ALA A 205 -13.96 -3.86 -20.38
C ALA A 205 -12.70 -3.70 -19.53
N GLN A 206 -12.81 -4.07 -18.26
CA GLN A 206 -11.73 -3.92 -17.31
C GLN A 206 -10.55 -4.82 -17.64
N LYS A 207 -9.35 -4.34 -17.31
CA LYS A 207 -8.14 -5.15 -17.41
C LYS A 207 -8.16 -6.26 -16.36
N SER A 208 -8.17 -7.51 -16.81
CA SER A 208 -8.00 -8.68 -15.96
C SER A 208 -6.55 -9.13 -15.91
N PHE A 209 -6.11 -9.63 -14.76
CA PHE A 209 -4.77 -10.18 -14.58
C PHE A 209 -4.84 -11.68 -14.29
N ARG A 210 -4.00 -12.47 -14.98
CA ARG A 210 -3.91 -13.90 -14.75
C ARG A 210 -3.24 -14.17 -13.40
N ARG A 211 -3.78 -15.14 -12.66
CA ARG A 211 -3.18 -15.69 -11.44
C ARG A 211 -2.00 -16.57 -11.79
N ASP A 212 -0.89 -16.34 -11.09
CA ASP A 212 0.26 -17.24 -11.12
C ASP A 212 0.27 -18.16 -9.89
N ALA A 213 1.32 -18.99 -9.80
CA ALA A 213 1.46 -19.98 -8.74
C ALA A 213 1.52 -19.33 -7.34
N THR A 214 2.25 -18.21 -7.20
CA THR A 214 2.35 -17.48 -5.92
C THR A 214 0.99 -16.96 -5.48
N THR A 215 0.23 -16.37 -6.40
CA THR A 215 -1.14 -15.91 -6.13
C THR A 215 -2.04 -17.07 -5.71
N GLN A 216 -1.95 -18.21 -6.40
CA GLN A 216 -2.78 -19.37 -6.09
C GLN A 216 -2.50 -19.93 -4.70
N GLN A 217 -1.22 -20.04 -4.32
CA GLN A 217 -0.82 -20.48 -2.97
C GLN A 217 -1.40 -19.56 -1.87
N VAL A 218 -1.40 -18.25 -2.10
CA VAL A 218 -2.01 -17.29 -1.17
C VAL A 218 -3.52 -17.48 -1.09
N LEU A 219 -4.21 -17.70 -2.22
CA LEU A 219 -5.65 -17.95 -2.21
C LEU A 219 -6.00 -19.22 -1.42
N ASP A 220 -5.22 -20.28 -1.60
CA ASP A 220 -5.42 -21.54 -0.87
C ASP A 220 -5.20 -21.35 0.63
N LEU A 221 -4.13 -20.63 1.01
CA LEU A 221 -3.86 -20.23 2.40
C LEU A 221 -5.04 -19.43 2.98
N VAL A 222 -5.50 -18.39 2.29
CA VAL A 222 -6.57 -17.50 2.78
C VAL A 222 -7.89 -18.25 2.96
N ASN A 223 -8.25 -19.10 2.00
CA ASN A 223 -9.48 -19.88 2.07
C ASN A 223 -9.49 -20.88 3.22
N GLN A 224 -8.33 -21.43 3.60
CA GLN A 224 -8.21 -22.37 4.71
C GLN A 224 -8.08 -21.65 6.04
N ARG A 225 -7.09 -20.75 6.16
CA ARG A 225 -6.73 -20.10 7.42
C ARG A 225 -7.74 -19.06 7.88
N PHE A 226 -8.38 -18.37 6.94
CA PHE A 226 -9.36 -17.31 7.21
C PHE A 226 -10.75 -17.73 6.71
N ALA A 227 -11.11 -19.01 6.83
CA ALA A 227 -12.36 -19.56 6.30
C ALA A 227 -13.61 -18.80 6.78
N ASP A 228 -13.61 -18.33 8.03
CA ASP A 228 -14.73 -17.59 8.64
C ASP A 228 -14.73 -16.08 8.33
N HIS A 229 -13.76 -15.59 7.55
CA HIS A 229 -13.72 -14.18 7.15
C HIS A 229 -14.71 -13.86 6.02
N PRO A 230 -15.20 -12.61 5.93
CA PRO A 230 -16.25 -12.26 4.99
C PRO A 230 -15.75 -12.27 3.55
N GLY A 231 -16.69 -12.56 2.65
CA GLY A 231 -16.52 -12.48 1.21
C GLY A 231 -15.68 -13.59 0.61
N SER A 232 -15.21 -13.36 -0.62
CA SER A 232 -14.45 -14.34 -1.41
C SER A 232 -13.29 -13.68 -2.14
N ALA A 233 -12.17 -14.41 -2.25
CA ALA A 233 -11.02 -14.04 -3.06
C ALA A 233 -10.99 -14.78 -4.41
N GLU A 234 -11.98 -15.62 -4.71
CA GLU A 234 -12.07 -16.42 -5.94
C GLU A 234 -12.10 -15.59 -7.23
N LYS A 235 -12.45 -14.31 -7.14
CA LYS A 235 -12.46 -13.34 -8.24
C LYS A 235 -11.43 -12.21 -8.02
N LEU A 236 -10.28 -12.54 -7.43
CA LEU A 236 -9.17 -11.59 -7.32
C LEU A 236 -8.85 -11.00 -8.71
N SER A 237 -9.17 -9.71 -8.88
CA SER A 237 -9.06 -8.97 -10.14
C SER A 237 -8.18 -7.73 -10.03
N VAL A 238 -7.61 -7.48 -8.84
CA VAL A 238 -6.75 -6.31 -8.58
C VAL A 238 -5.32 -6.60 -9.02
N PRO A 239 -4.55 -5.58 -9.42
CA PRO A 239 -3.13 -5.76 -9.71
C PRO A 239 -2.36 -6.08 -8.42
N ILE A 240 -1.57 -7.15 -8.44
CA ILE A 240 -0.74 -7.61 -7.32
C ILE A 240 0.77 -7.42 -7.56
N THR A 241 1.14 -6.90 -8.73
CA THR A 241 2.53 -6.55 -9.05
C THR A 241 2.60 -5.13 -9.60
N ARG A 242 3.74 -4.45 -9.42
CA ARG A 242 3.98 -3.11 -9.97
C ARG A 242 3.71 -3.03 -11.47
N ARG A 243 4.08 -4.07 -12.23
CA ARG A 243 3.80 -4.16 -13.67
C ARG A 243 2.31 -4.17 -13.98
N GLN A 244 1.52 -4.96 -13.23
CA GLN A 244 0.06 -4.99 -13.39
C GLN A 244 -0.56 -3.65 -13.00
N ALA A 245 -0.11 -3.03 -11.89
CA ALA A 245 -0.62 -1.74 -11.43
C ALA A 245 -0.38 -0.63 -12.46
N LYS A 246 0.82 -0.56 -13.06
CA LYS A 246 1.11 0.35 -14.18
C LYS A 246 0.24 0.07 -15.40
N ALA A 247 -0.04 -1.21 -15.69
CA ALA A 247 -0.89 -1.60 -16.80
C ALA A 247 -2.37 -1.25 -16.57
N ALA A 248 -2.84 -1.24 -15.31
CA ALA A 248 -4.16 -0.77 -14.90
C ALA A 248 -4.25 0.76 -15.00
N LEU A 249 -3.26 1.49 -14.46
CA LEU A 249 -3.19 2.96 -14.56
C LEU A 249 -3.23 3.43 -16.01
N LYS A 250 -2.39 2.83 -16.87
CA LYS A 250 -2.38 3.14 -18.31
C LYS A 250 -3.78 2.95 -18.93
N HIS A 251 -4.42 1.83 -18.64
CA HIS A 251 -5.76 1.54 -19.16
C HIS A 251 -6.81 2.55 -18.66
N PHE A 252 -6.77 2.93 -17.37
CA PHE A 252 -7.65 3.97 -16.84
C PHE A 252 -7.46 5.30 -17.58
N VAL A 253 -6.22 5.77 -17.70
CA VAL A 253 -5.91 7.05 -18.37
C VAL A 253 -6.36 7.03 -19.83
N GLU A 254 -6.14 5.94 -20.56
CA GLU A 254 -6.45 5.84 -21.99
C GLU A 254 -7.94 5.66 -22.28
N HIS A 255 -8.70 4.98 -21.41
CA HIS A 255 -10.06 4.52 -21.76
C HIS A 255 -11.16 5.01 -20.83
N LEU A 256 -10.88 5.30 -19.55
CA LEU A 256 -11.91 5.58 -18.55
C LEU A 256 -11.86 7.03 -18.06
N LEU A 257 -10.67 7.60 -17.88
CA LEU A 257 -10.46 8.98 -17.42
C LEU A 257 -11.24 10.02 -18.24
N PRO A 258 -11.37 9.93 -19.59
CA PRO A 258 -12.15 10.90 -20.37
C PRO A 258 -13.63 10.98 -19.96
N GLN A 259 -14.17 9.93 -19.35
CA GLN A 259 -15.57 9.82 -18.92
C GLN A 259 -15.71 9.84 -17.38
N PHE A 260 -14.59 9.87 -16.64
CA PHE A 260 -14.58 9.74 -15.17
C PHE A 260 -15.44 10.81 -14.50
N GLY A 261 -15.15 12.09 -14.75
CA GLY A 261 -15.86 13.19 -14.10
C GLY A 261 -17.35 13.18 -14.43
N GLN A 262 -17.71 12.97 -15.70
CA GLN A 262 -19.11 12.99 -16.14
C GLN A 262 -20.02 12.03 -15.34
N TRP A 263 -19.50 10.87 -14.94
CA TRP A 263 -20.25 9.78 -14.32
C TRP A 263 -19.80 9.47 -12.89
N GLU A 264 -19.09 10.39 -12.23
CA GLU A 264 -18.43 10.17 -10.94
C GLU A 264 -19.41 9.75 -9.83
N ASP A 265 -20.61 10.35 -9.83
CA ASP A 265 -21.68 10.08 -8.85
C ASP A 265 -22.73 9.06 -9.35
N ALA A 266 -22.59 8.56 -10.59
CA ALA A 266 -23.60 7.68 -11.17
C ALA A 266 -23.53 6.27 -10.55
N MET A 267 -24.67 5.60 -10.44
CA MET A 267 -24.76 4.21 -10.00
C MET A 267 -25.66 3.41 -10.95
N TRP A 268 -25.32 2.14 -11.16
CA TRP A 268 -26.12 1.22 -11.97
C TRP A 268 -26.02 -0.20 -11.43
N THR A 269 -27.14 -0.94 -11.39
CA THR A 269 -27.27 -2.21 -10.67
C THR A 269 -26.22 -3.26 -11.05
N ASP A 270 -25.90 -3.38 -12.34
CA ASP A 270 -25.01 -4.43 -12.85
C ASP A 270 -23.60 -3.93 -13.18
N GLU A 271 -23.30 -2.66 -12.87
CA GLU A 271 -22.00 -2.04 -13.15
C GLU A 271 -21.35 -1.51 -11.87
N ALA A 272 -20.64 -2.38 -11.18
CA ALA A 272 -20.07 -2.08 -9.86
C ALA A 272 -18.98 -0.99 -9.85
N PHE A 273 -18.42 -0.64 -11.01
CA PHE A 273 -17.22 0.19 -11.08
C PHE A 273 -17.26 1.33 -12.10
N LEU A 274 -18.16 1.28 -13.09
CA LEU A 274 -18.30 2.30 -14.13
C LEU A 274 -16.93 2.78 -14.67
N PHE A 275 -16.68 4.08 -14.61
CA PHE A 275 -15.48 4.74 -15.12
C PHE A 275 -14.41 4.98 -14.05
N HIS A 276 -14.55 4.40 -12.85
CA HIS A 276 -13.59 4.57 -11.77
C HIS A 276 -12.26 3.85 -12.05
N SER A 277 -11.17 4.40 -11.50
CA SER A 277 -9.81 3.95 -11.79
C SER A 277 -9.47 2.56 -11.25
N ARG A 278 -10.07 2.17 -10.12
CA ARG A 278 -9.76 0.92 -9.38
C ARG A 278 -8.27 0.76 -9.09
N LEU A 279 -7.61 1.89 -8.82
CA LEU A 279 -6.20 1.92 -8.44
C LEU A 279 -5.99 1.86 -6.92
N SER A 280 -7.05 2.10 -6.14
CA SER A 280 -7.13 1.68 -4.75
C SER A 280 -7.40 0.18 -4.66
N VAL A 281 -6.75 -0.49 -3.71
CA VAL A 281 -6.95 -1.91 -3.41
C VAL A 281 -7.95 -2.03 -2.24
N PRO A 282 -8.90 -2.99 -2.28
CA PRO A 282 -9.87 -3.23 -1.21
C PRO A 282 -9.27 -3.83 0.06
#